data_AF-A0A357A3C5-F1
#
_entry.id   AF-A0A357A3C5-F1
#
_cell.length_a   1.000
_cell.length_b   1.000
_cell.length_c   1.000
_cell.angle_alpha   90.00
_cell.angle_beta   90.00
_cell.angle_gamma   90.00
#
_symmetry.space_group_name_H-M   'P 1'
#
loop_
_entity.id
_entity.type
_entity.pdbx_description
1 polymer ?
#
loop_
_entity_poly.entity_id
_entity_poly.type
_entity_poly.pdbx_seq_one_letter_code
_entity_poly.pdbx_strand_id
1 'polypeptide(L)' 'MASIRTPLQDYEVLKLLHSSSRTLVYRGLRLADQKAVIIKLLNCEYPTFSELVNFRNQYTIAKNLDLPGIVK' A
#
# COMPACT_ATOMS: atom_id res chain seq x y z
N MET A 1 -7.69 -3.81 -16.32
CA MET A 1 -6.42 -3.46 -15.67
C MET A 1 -6.69 -2.38 -14.64
N ALA A 2 -6.58 -2.66 -13.34
CA ALA A 2 -6.79 -1.64 -12.30
C ALA A 2 -5.60 -0.67 -12.35
N SER A 3 -5.79 0.44 -13.07
CA SER A 3 -4.83 1.55 -13.12
C SER A 3 -4.95 2.33 -11.82
N ILE A 4 -3.83 2.54 -11.14
CA ILE A 4 -3.78 3.43 -9.98
C ILE A 4 -4.13 4.83 -10.47
N ARG A 5 -5.29 5.35 -10.04
CA ARG A 5 -5.82 6.64 -10.51
C ARG A 5 -5.00 7.84 -10.05
N THR A 6 -4.05 7.65 -9.13
CA THR A 6 -3.19 8.72 -8.61
C THR A 6 -1.73 8.29 -8.66
N PRO A 7 -0.92 8.85 -9.56
CA PRO A 7 0.52 8.54 -9.59
C PRO A 7 1.14 8.87 -8.23
N LEU A 8 1.86 7.90 -7.66
CA LEU A 8 2.63 8.09 -6.44
C LEU A 8 3.96 8.74 -6.82
N GLN A 9 4.14 10.00 -6.44
CA GLN A 9 5.37 10.73 -6.72
C GLN A 9 6.58 10.00 -6.11
N ASP A 10 7.65 9.85 -6.89
CA ASP A 10 8.88 9.11 -6.55
C ASP A 10 8.72 7.59 -6.39
N TYR A 11 7.61 7.01 -6.86
CA TYR A 11 7.42 5.56 -6.92
C TYR A 11 6.97 5.11 -8.31
N GLU A 12 7.58 4.03 -8.78
CA GLU A 12 7.14 3.28 -9.95
C GLU A 12 6.37 2.03 -9.50
N VAL A 13 5.19 1.81 -10.08
CA VAL A 13 4.38 0.63 -9.79
C VAL A 13 4.68 -0.43 -10.83
N LEU A 14 5.25 -1.56 -10.40
CA LEU A 14 5.80 -2.57 -11.30
C LEU A 14 4.83 -3.74 -11.56
N LYS A 15 4.29 -4.35 -10.49
CA LYS A 15 3.49 -5.58 -10.62
C LYS A 15 2.43 -5.71 -9.54
N LEU A 16 1.21 -6.08 -9.94
CA LEU A 16 0.17 -6.49 -9.00
C LEU A 16 0.52 -7.86 -8.41
N LEU A 17 0.67 -7.92 -7.09
CA LEU A 17 0.95 -9.15 -6.34
C LEU A 17 -0.32 -9.79 -5.78
N HIS A 18 -1.31 -8.98 -5.38
CA HIS A 18 -2.54 -9.45 -4.80
C HIS A 18 -3.71 -8.49 -5.09
N SER A 19 -4.88 -9.07 -5.35
CA SER A 19 -6.13 -8.34 -5.54
C SER A 19 -7.24 -9.02 -4.77
N SER A 20 -7.94 -8.25 -3.95
CA SER A 20 -9.12 -8.66 -3.19
C SER A 20 -10.21 -7.60 -3.33
N SER A 21 -11.41 -7.87 -2.81
CA SER A 21 -12.51 -6.89 -2.82
C SER A 21 -12.20 -5.58 -2.11
N ARG A 22 -11.28 -5.58 -1.12
CA ARG A 22 -10.96 -4.40 -0.31
C ARG A 22 -9.55 -3.87 -0.51
N THR A 23 -8.64 -4.67 -1.04
CA THR A 23 -7.21 -4.32 -1.05
C THR A 23 -6.52 -4.77 -2.32
N LEU A 24 -5.70 -3.87 -2.87
CA LEU A 24 -4.70 -4.17 -3.88
C LEU A 24 -3.31 -4.11 -3.24
N VAL A 25 -2.44 -5.04 -3.62
CA VAL A 25 -1.03 -5.05 -3.20
C VAL A 25 -0.16 -5.11 -4.44
N TYR A 26 0.68 -4.11 -4.62
CA TYR A 26 1.62 -4.02 -5.72
C TYR A 26 3.07 -4.13 -5.20
N ARG A 27 3.93 -4.70 -6.04
CA ARG A 27 5.36 -4.44 -6.00
C ARG A 27 5.63 -3.15 -6.74
N GLY A 28 6.41 -2.27 -6.15
CA GLY A 28 6.90 -1.05 -6.77
C GLY A 28 8.39 -0.84 -6.52
N LEU A 29 8.90 0.24 -7.07
CA LEU A 29 10.26 0.73 -6.92
C LEU A 29 10.20 2.16 -6.40
N ARG A 30 10.87 2.44 -5.29
CA ARG A 30 11.09 3.82 -4.86
C ARG A 30 12.23 4.39 -5.68
N LEU A 31 11.96 5.42 -6.47
CA LEU A 31 12.91 5.95 -7.45
C LEU A 31 14.12 6.61 -6.80
N ALA A 32 13.91 7.25 -5.64
CA ALA A 32 14.95 7.98 -4.90
C ALA A 32 16.17 7.12 -4.52
N ASP A 33 15.97 5.83 -4.23
CA ASP A 33 17.04 4.92 -3.78
C ASP A 33 16.99 3.55 -4.47
N GLN A 34 16.19 3.42 -5.53
CA GLN A 34 15.99 2.17 -6.28
C GLN A 34 15.58 0.98 -5.39
N LYS A 35 14.92 1.26 -4.26
CA LYS A 35 14.52 0.23 -3.31
C LYS A 35 13.21 -0.40 -3.73
N ALA A 36 13.18 -1.74 -3.80
CA ALA A 36 11.93 -2.48 -3.99
C ALA A 36 11.00 -2.27 -2.78
N VAL A 37 9.75 -1.91 -3.05
CA VAL A 37 8.73 -1.64 -2.02
C VAL A 37 7.44 -2.40 -2.28
N ILE A 38 6.61 -2.51 -1.24
CA ILE A 38 5.25 -3.00 -1.32
C ILE A 38 4.29 -1.82 -1.15
N ILE A 39 3.36 -1.65 -2.09
CA ILE A 39 2.37 -0.58 -2.10
C ILE A 39 1.01 -1.22 -1.87
N LYS A 40 0.37 -0.89 -0.74
CA LYS A 40 -0.97 -1.38 -0.37
C LYS A 40 -1.99 -0.27 -0.57
N LEU A 41 -3.07 -0.56 -1.30
CA LEU A 41 -4.13 0.40 -1.63
C LEU A 41 -5.50 -0.20 -1.31
N LEU A 42 -6.48 0.66 -1.03
CA LEU A 42 -7.89 0.24 -0.97
C LEU A 42 -8.41 -0.04 -2.38
N ASN A 43 -9.12 -1.15 -2.57
CA ASN A 43 -9.73 -1.55 -3.84
C ASN A 43 -11.22 -1.14 -3.95
N CYS A 44 -11.62 -0.11 -3.21
CA CYS A 44 -12.97 0.41 -3.22
C CYS A 44 -12.91 1.90 -3.56
N GLU A 45 -13.70 2.34 -4.53
CA GLU A 45 -13.77 3.76 -4.93
C GLU A 45 -14.37 4.63 -3.81
N TYR A 46 -15.29 4.04 -3.03
CA TYR A 46 -15.97 4.69 -1.90
C TYR A 46 -15.87 3.78 -0.66
N PRO A 47 -14.70 3.72 0.00
CA PRO A 47 -14.55 2.93 1.21
C PRO A 47 -15.45 3.49 2.32
N THR A 48 -15.97 2.61 3.15
CA THR A 48 -16.72 3.01 4.34
C THR A 48 -15.79 3.71 5.33
N PHE A 49 -16.37 4.51 6.24
CA PHE A 49 -15.60 5.14 7.31
C PHE A 49 -14.82 4.12 8.15
N SER A 50 -15.43 2.97 8.44
CA SER A 50 -14.76 1.89 9.17
C SER A 50 -13.55 1.33 8.42
N GLU A 51 -13.65 1.15 7.10
CA GLU A 51 -12.52 0.70 6.28
C GLU A 51 -11.38 1.71 6.26
N LEU A 52 -11.69 3.02 6.19
CA LEU A 52 -10.70 4.08 6.31
C LEU A 52 -10.00 4.07 7.67
N VAL A 53 -10.76 3.96 8.75
CA VAL A 53 -10.21 3.87 10.12
C VAL A 53 -9.34 2.64 10.27
N ASN A 54 -9.79 1.47 9.81
CA ASN A 54 -9.01 0.23 9.86
C ASN A 54 -7.71 0.34 9.05
N PHE A 55 -7.76 0.93 7.85
CA PHE A 55 -6.59 1.14 7.01
C PHE A 55 -5.57 2.07 7.69
N ARG A 56 -6.04 3.18 8.28
CA ARG A 56 -5.20 4.09 9.06
C ARG A 56 -4.60 3.41 10.29
N ASN A 57 -5.39 2.65 11.03
CA ASN A 57 -4.94 1.93 12.23
C ASN A 57 -3.84 0.92 11.89
N GLN A 58 -3.97 0.18 10.78
CA GLN A 58 -2.92 -0.73 10.29
C GLN A 58 -1.60 0.01 10.06
N TYR A 59 -1.63 1.18 9.41
CA TYR A 59 -0.44 2.01 9.23
C TYR A 59 0.13 2.50 10.56
N THR A 60 -0.72 3.03 11.45
CA THR A 60 -0.29 3.55 12.75
C THR A 60 0.36 2.47 13.61
N ILE A 61 -0.20 1.26 13.65
CA ILE A 61 0.38 0.13 14.40
C ILE A 61 1.72 -0.27 13.78
N ALA A 62 1.76 -0.53 12.48
CA ALA A 62 2.98 -0.99 11.80
C ALA A 62 4.12 0.03 11.91
N LYS A 63 3.83 1.32 11.73
CA LYS A 63 4.80 2.42 11.86
C LYS A 63 5.46 2.46 13.24
N ASN A 64 4.69 2.16 14.29
CA ASN A 64 5.15 2.23 15.67
C ASN A 64 5.73 0.90 16.18
N LEU A 65 5.69 -0.16 15.36
CA LEU A 65 6.15 -1.49 15.75
C LEU A 65 7.61 -1.71 15.30
N ASP A 66 8.56 -1.27 16.12
CA ASP A 66 9.99 -1.45 15.87
C ASP A 66 10.52 -2.75 16.50
N LEU A 67 10.17 -3.87 15.87
CA LEU A 67 10.63 -5.20 16.30
C LEU A 67 11.39 -5.92 15.16
N PRO A 68 12.46 -6.67 15.48
CA PRO A 68 13.15 -7.50 14.49
C PRO A 68 12.18 -8.46 13.79
N GLY A 69 12.25 -8.54 12.46
CA GLY A 69 11.43 -9.43 11.66
C GLY A 69 10.04 -8.90 11.28
N ILE A 70 9.64 -7.72 11.76
CA ILE A 70 8.41 -7.04 11.34
C ILE A 70 8.69 -6.13 10.13
N VAL A 71 7.79 -6.17 9.15
CA VAL A 71 7.83 -5.29 7.98
C VAL A 71 7.59 -3.84 8.40
N LYS A 72 8.46 -2.92 7.96
CA LYS A 72 8.35 -1.47 8.17
C LYS A 72 7.69 -0.77 7.00
#